data_AF-A0A7J4SQ76-F1
#
_entry.id   AF-A0A7J4SQ76-F1
#
_cell.length_a   1.000
_cell.length_b   1.000
_cell.length_c   1.000
_cell.angle_alpha   90.00
_cell.angle_beta   90.00
_cell.angle_gamma   90.00
#
_symmetry.space_group_name_H-M   'P 1'
#
loop_
_entity.id
_entity.type
_entity.pdbx_description
1 polymer ?
#
loop_
_entity_poly.entity_id
_entity_poly.type
_entity_poly.pdbx_seq_one_letter_code
_entity_poly.pdbx_strand_id
1 'polypeptide(L)'
;MGLIPRRKKKGKLPPMPPPPPPPPMDVRGDPMVPQPPPQNPPNEDFDSLVPIGGGRGTVTTPELGEYDHEWSNKNKDPAEEDLESLWSARKAANIGSEGLDGMYGHIDRIAKGDRGSLINRFSDRFGTELDREIIVMRKEQQQVVRDIAPVVELIEKPKDTDHLTLDEFIHSMDEPAFIEKVSDATGISIEMLSSFEEEELVDFFQTADVDDSGTMEFEEFAAAITRLKEANDDFARLFSIVDTLLGNQNSKFIESFTQSDAYELYKKVGTDPHHAPEDERRDFFALINEVLGDLPPSEIESFTQSEDFEHYKTMGEALQ
;
A
#
# COMPACT_ATOMS: atom_id res chain seq x y z
N MET A 1 -74.20 -13.99 -31.59
CA MET A 1 -73.61 -15.10 -30.79
C MET A 1 -72.09 -15.10 -30.99
N GLY A 2 -71.36 -14.63 -29.97
CA GLY A 2 -69.97 -15.02 -29.66
C GLY A 2 -68.82 -14.57 -30.57
N LEU A 3 -68.35 -13.32 -30.44
CA LEU A 3 -66.97 -12.96 -30.79
C LEU A 3 -66.06 -13.29 -29.59
N ILE A 4 -65.16 -14.25 -29.77
CA ILE A 4 -64.21 -14.73 -28.76
C ILE A 4 -63.01 -13.76 -28.68
N PRO A 5 -62.67 -13.17 -27.51
CA PRO A 5 -61.49 -12.32 -27.40
C PRO A 5 -60.19 -13.13 -27.33
N ARG A 6 -59.21 -12.75 -28.16
CA ARG A 6 -57.82 -13.24 -28.14
C ARG A 6 -57.15 -12.98 -26.79
N ARG A 7 -56.70 -14.05 -26.11
CA ARG A 7 -55.81 -13.96 -24.94
C ARG A 7 -54.43 -13.44 -25.34
N LYS A 8 -53.97 -12.38 -24.67
CA LYS A 8 -52.59 -11.88 -24.75
C LYS A 8 -51.60 -12.94 -24.22
N LYS A 9 -50.54 -13.22 -24.99
CA LYS A 9 -49.37 -13.99 -24.52
C LYS A 9 -48.69 -13.21 -23.40
N LYS A 10 -48.64 -13.78 -22.19
CA LYS A 10 -47.79 -13.31 -21.09
C LYS A 10 -46.33 -13.67 -21.42
N GLY A 11 -45.44 -12.70 -21.28
CA GLY A 11 -43.99 -12.86 -21.41
C GLY A 11 -43.44 -13.90 -20.43
N LYS A 12 -42.42 -14.62 -20.88
CA LYS A 12 -41.73 -15.65 -20.11
C LYS A 12 -40.70 -14.95 -19.23
N LEU A 13 -40.89 -14.98 -17.90
CA LEU A 13 -39.86 -14.57 -16.94
C LEU A 13 -38.72 -15.60 -16.94
N PRO A 14 -37.46 -15.19 -16.69
CA PRO A 14 -36.33 -16.12 -16.60
C PRO A 14 -36.49 -17.08 -15.40
N PRO A 15 -35.96 -18.31 -15.47
CA PRO A 15 -36.08 -19.28 -14.38
C PRO A 15 -35.29 -18.83 -13.16
N MET A 16 -35.88 -18.96 -11.97
CA MET A 16 -35.17 -18.77 -10.69
C MET A 16 -34.03 -19.79 -10.56
N PRO A 17 -32.92 -19.42 -9.90
CA PRO A 17 -31.87 -20.37 -9.57
C PRO A 17 -32.40 -21.44 -8.58
N PRO A 18 -31.88 -22.68 -8.67
CA PRO A 18 -32.27 -23.74 -7.74
C PRO A 18 -31.82 -23.40 -6.30
N PRO A 19 -32.55 -23.89 -5.28
CA PRO A 19 -32.16 -23.67 -3.89
C PRO A 19 -30.83 -24.36 -3.57
N PRO A 20 -30.04 -23.82 -2.62
CA PRO A 20 -28.77 -24.42 -2.22
C PRO A 20 -28.99 -25.83 -1.63
N PRO A 21 -28.02 -26.75 -1.79
CA PRO A 21 -28.10 -28.08 -1.21
C PRO A 21 -28.11 -28.01 0.33
N PRO A 22 -28.79 -28.94 1.01
CA PRO A 22 -28.82 -28.98 2.46
C PRO A 22 -27.42 -29.26 3.04
N PRO A 23 -27.10 -28.72 4.23
CA PRO A 23 -25.80 -28.93 4.86
C PRO A 23 -25.56 -30.42 5.19
N PRO A 24 -24.31 -30.88 5.16
CA PRO A 24 -23.96 -32.24 5.54
C PRO A 24 -24.33 -32.50 7.00
N MET A 25 -25.02 -33.61 7.23
CA MET A 25 -25.45 -34.09 8.55
C MET A 25 -24.48 -35.17 9.00
N ASP A 26 -24.12 -35.17 10.29
CA ASP A 26 -23.30 -36.24 10.86
C ASP A 26 -24.15 -37.52 11.07
N VAL A 27 -23.53 -38.66 11.43
CA VAL A 27 -24.18 -39.97 11.57
C VAL A 27 -25.31 -40.01 12.62
N ARG A 28 -25.46 -38.94 13.41
CA ARG A 28 -26.51 -38.74 14.43
C ARG A 28 -27.63 -37.76 14.01
N GLY A 29 -27.55 -37.18 12.81
CA GLY A 29 -28.60 -36.31 12.27
C GLY A 29 -28.54 -34.85 12.76
N ASP A 30 -27.38 -34.39 13.24
CA ASP A 30 -27.14 -32.98 13.59
C ASP A 30 -26.36 -32.26 12.46
N PRO A 31 -26.63 -30.96 12.21
CA PRO A 31 -25.92 -30.19 11.18
C PRO A 31 -24.46 -29.96 11.58
N MET A 32 -23.52 -30.34 10.70
CA MET A 32 -22.09 -30.07 10.91
C MET A 32 -21.82 -28.57 10.81
N VAL A 33 -21.38 -27.96 11.92
CA VAL A 33 -20.83 -26.60 11.92
C VAL A 33 -19.37 -26.67 11.50
N PRO A 34 -18.88 -25.87 10.54
CA PRO A 34 -17.46 -25.84 10.21
C PRO A 34 -16.65 -25.38 11.42
N GLN A 35 -15.59 -26.12 11.76
CA GLN A 35 -14.67 -25.73 12.82
C GLN A 35 -13.97 -24.41 12.44
N PRO A 36 -13.76 -23.48 13.40
CA PRO A 36 -13.03 -22.26 13.13
C PRO A 36 -11.56 -22.59 12.78
N PRO A 37 -10.89 -21.77 11.96
CA PRO A 37 -9.47 -21.96 11.67
C PRO A 37 -8.63 -21.86 12.95
N PRO A 38 -7.49 -22.57 13.05
CA PRO A 38 -6.60 -22.49 14.20
C PRO A 38 -6.13 -21.04 14.38
N GLN A 39 -6.20 -20.54 15.62
CA GLN A 39 -5.68 -19.23 15.97
C GLN A 39 -4.16 -19.22 15.82
N ASN A 40 -3.61 -18.17 15.18
CA ASN A 40 -2.19 -17.88 15.22
C ASN A 40 -1.74 -17.64 16.68
N PRO A 41 -0.54 -18.11 17.06
CA PRO A 41 0.03 -17.76 18.36
C PRO A 41 0.36 -16.24 18.42
N PRO A 42 0.46 -15.65 19.63
CA PRO A 42 0.73 -14.23 19.80
C PRO A 42 2.11 -13.85 19.24
N ASN A 43 2.21 -12.65 18.66
CA ASN A 43 3.46 -12.03 18.24
C ASN A 43 4.41 -11.92 19.44
N GLU A 44 5.52 -12.65 19.41
CA GLU A 44 6.71 -12.32 20.19
C GLU A 44 7.74 -11.62 19.30
N ASP A 45 8.27 -10.55 19.87
CA ASP A 45 9.26 -9.58 19.40
C ASP A 45 10.15 -9.95 18.20
N PHE A 46 10.03 -9.13 17.16
CA PHE A 46 11.05 -8.93 16.14
C PHE A 46 12.19 -8.08 16.70
N ASP A 47 13.11 -8.67 17.47
CA ASP A 47 14.42 -8.04 17.67
C ASP A 47 15.52 -9.07 17.95
N SER A 48 16.05 -9.68 16.88
CA SER A 48 17.39 -10.30 16.84
C SER A 48 17.73 -10.74 15.42
N LEU A 49 18.25 -9.81 14.62
CA LEU A 49 19.03 -10.16 13.43
C LEU A 49 20.36 -10.77 13.88
N VAL A 50 20.52 -12.09 13.71
CA VAL A 50 21.83 -12.75 13.85
C VAL A 50 22.42 -13.01 12.45
N PRO A 51 23.66 -12.58 12.16
CA PRO A 51 24.29 -12.77 10.86
C PRO A 51 24.52 -14.24 10.50
N ILE A 52 24.40 -14.51 9.21
CA ILE A 52 24.76 -15.77 8.54
C ILE A 52 26.23 -16.11 8.83
N GLY A 53 26.48 -17.15 9.63
CA GLY A 53 27.82 -17.72 9.77
C GLY A 53 28.01 -18.70 10.94
N GLY A 54 28.16 -19.99 10.62
CA GLY A 54 28.89 -20.95 11.46
C GLY A 54 28.09 -21.72 12.52
N GLY A 55 27.19 -22.61 12.11
CA GLY A 55 26.50 -23.54 13.01
C GLY A 55 27.37 -24.71 13.48
N ARG A 56 27.67 -24.75 14.79
CA ARG A 56 27.77 -25.99 15.58
C ARG A 56 26.47 -26.11 16.37
N GLY A 57 25.64 -27.12 16.11
CA GLY A 57 24.39 -27.32 16.84
C GLY A 57 23.70 -28.62 16.45
N THR A 58 23.26 -29.36 17.45
CA THR A 58 22.82 -30.76 17.45
C THR A 58 21.51 -31.01 16.70
N VAL A 59 21.45 -32.15 15.98
CA VAL A 59 20.22 -32.66 15.34
C VAL A 59 19.37 -33.37 16.39
N THR A 60 18.14 -32.90 16.59
CA THR A 60 17.05 -33.65 17.24
C THR A 60 16.21 -34.33 16.15
N THR A 61 16.17 -35.66 16.19
CA THR A 61 15.34 -36.53 15.34
C THR A 61 13.90 -36.60 15.87
N PRO A 62 12.86 -36.59 15.01
CA PRO A 62 11.51 -36.89 15.43
C PRO A 62 11.30 -38.40 15.63
N GLU A 63 10.50 -38.68 16.65
CA GLU A 63 10.02 -39.95 17.19
C GLU A 63 9.37 -40.85 16.12
N LEU A 64 9.81 -42.11 16.07
CA LEU A 64 9.36 -43.14 15.14
C LEU A 64 8.62 -44.21 15.96
N GLY A 65 7.34 -44.41 15.64
CA GLY A 65 6.44 -45.32 16.34
C GLY A 65 6.89 -46.79 16.32
N GLU A 66 6.50 -47.48 17.39
CA GLU A 66 6.73 -48.89 17.66
C GLU A 66 6.33 -49.81 16.48
N TYR A 67 7.27 -50.62 16.02
CA TYR A 67 6.98 -51.86 15.31
C TYR A 67 7.88 -52.97 15.86
N ASP A 68 7.21 -53.91 16.51
CA ASP A 68 7.74 -55.10 17.15
C ASP A 68 8.16 -56.14 16.10
N HIS A 69 9.42 -56.58 16.13
CA HIS A 69 9.85 -57.80 15.43
C HIS A 69 11.02 -58.46 16.16
N GLU A 70 10.66 -59.44 17.00
CA GLU A 70 11.59 -60.41 17.57
C GLU A 70 12.24 -61.24 16.45
N TRP A 71 13.56 -61.09 16.26
CA TRP A 71 14.37 -62.15 15.65
C TRP A 71 15.22 -62.82 16.72
N SER A 72 14.75 -64.03 17.06
CA SER A 72 15.29 -64.97 18.03
C SER A 72 16.81 -65.05 18.03
N ASN A 73 17.40 -64.68 19.17
CA ASN A 73 18.75 -65.02 19.56
C ASN A 73 18.84 -66.53 19.83
N LYS A 74 19.31 -67.31 18.84
CA LYS A 74 19.76 -68.69 19.09
C LYS A 74 21.28 -68.72 19.09
N ASN A 75 21.84 -68.63 20.29
CA ASN A 75 23.16 -69.18 20.58
C ASN A 75 23.14 -70.70 20.34
N LYS A 76 23.93 -71.16 19.36
CA LYS A 76 24.41 -72.53 19.30
C LYS A 76 25.77 -72.55 18.59
N ASP A 77 26.83 -72.41 19.38
CA ASP A 77 28.16 -72.92 19.03
C ASP A 77 28.21 -74.42 19.41
N PRO A 78 29.19 -75.24 18.93
CA PRO A 78 30.23 -75.00 17.92
C PRO A 78 30.33 -76.14 16.86
N ALA A 79 31.18 -75.96 15.86
CA ALA A 79 31.77 -76.97 14.95
C ALA A 79 30.93 -77.46 13.74
N GLU A 80 31.47 -77.14 12.56
CA GLU A 80 31.35 -77.84 11.27
C GLU A 80 29.99 -77.80 10.53
N GLU A 81 29.52 -76.60 10.19
CA GLU A 81 28.90 -76.45 8.86
C GLU A 81 30.01 -76.00 7.90
N ASP A 82 30.36 -76.90 6.99
CA ASP A 82 31.39 -76.69 5.97
C ASP A 82 31.10 -75.35 5.26
N LEU A 83 32.09 -74.47 5.19
CA LEU A 83 31.91 -73.15 4.56
C LEU A 83 31.39 -73.30 3.12
N GLU A 84 31.67 -74.43 2.48
CA GLU A 84 31.15 -74.80 1.17
C GLU A 84 29.64 -75.11 1.18
N SER A 85 29.09 -75.65 2.26
CA SER A 85 27.66 -75.88 2.47
C SER A 85 26.90 -74.56 2.69
N LEU A 86 27.46 -73.67 3.52
CA LEU A 86 26.90 -72.33 3.74
C LEU A 86 26.98 -71.46 2.47
N TRP A 87 28.07 -71.56 1.72
CA TRP A 87 28.20 -70.92 0.41
C TRP A 87 27.24 -71.51 -0.62
N SER A 88 27.03 -72.81 -0.62
CA SER A 88 26.10 -73.48 -1.54
C SER A 88 24.63 -73.15 -1.21
N ALA A 89 24.27 -73.08 0.07
CA ALA A 89 22.96 -72.62 0.52
C ALA A 89 22.73 -71.15 0.17
N ARG A 90 23.74 -70.29 0.35
CA ARG A 90 23.70 -68.88 -0.07
C ARG A 90 23.56 -68.74 -1.58
N LYS A 91 24.26 -69.59 -2.35
CA LYS A 91 24.21 -69.61 -3.83
C LYS A 91 22.83 -70.05 -4.32
N ALA A 92 22.29 -71.14 -3.79
CA ALA A 92 20.96 -71.64 -4.15
C ALA A 92 19.81 -70.68 -3.77
N ALA A 93 19.99 -69.89 -2.70
CA ALA A 93 18.99 -68.92 -2.26
C ALA A 93 19.03 -67.58 -3.01
N ASN A 94 20.19 -67.14 -3.52
CA ASN A 94 20.35 -65.87 -4.25
C ASN A 94 20.42 -66.02 -5.78
N ILE A 95 20.72 -67.21 -6.27
CA ILE A 95 20.75 -67.53 -7.71
C ILE A 95 19.54 -68.41 -7.96
N GLY A 96 18.36 -67.77 -8.11
CA GLY A 96 17.24 -68.37 -8.83
C GLY A 96 17.70 -68.82 -10.23
N SER A 97 16.90 -69.63 -10.93
CA SER A 97 17.25 -70.33 -12.18
C SER A 97 17.80 -69.49 -13.35
N GLU A 98 18.01 -68.18 -13.16
CA GLU A 98 18.56 -67.23 -14.13
C GLU A 98 19.86 -66.54 -13.66
N GLY A 99 20.42 -66.91 -12.50
CA GLY A 99 21.48 -66.13 -11.83
C GLY A 99 22.91 -66.32 -12.35
N LEU A 100 23.10 -66.95 -13.52
CA LEU A 100 24.38 -66.89 -14.25
C LEU A 100 24.21 -66.33 -15.67
N ASP A 101 23.06 -66.56 -16.30
CA ASP A 101 22.79 -66.10 -17.66
C ASP A 101 22.48 -64.60 -17.72
N GLY A 102 21.84 -64.03 -16.68
CA GLY A 102 21.60 -62.59 -16.60
C GLY A 102 22.89 -61.75 -16.50
N MET A 103 23.86 -62.20 -15.68
CA MET A 103 25.10 -61.45 -15.46
C MET A 103 26.16 -61.67 -16.55
N TYR A 104 26.26 -62.86 -17.14
CA TYR A 104 27.25 -63.17 -18.19
C TYR A 104 26.69 -63.06 -19.62
N GLY A 105 25.37 -63.11 -19.81
CA GLY A 105 24.73 -62.93 -21.11
C GLY A 105 24.90 -61.52 -21.69
N HIS A 106 25.19 -60.51 -20.86
CA HIS A 106 25.56 -59.18 -21.32
C HIS A 106 26.97 -59.15 -21.90
N ILE A 107 27.90 -59.90 -21.31
CA ILE A 107 29.30 -59.98 -21.74
C ILE A 107 29.40 -60.77 -23.06
N ASP A 108 28.64 -61.86 -23.20
CA ASP A 108 28.62 -62.65 -24.45
C ASP A 108 27.97 -61.89 -25.63
N ARG A 109 26.99 -61.02 -25.34
CA ARG A 109 26.39 -60.10 -26.34
C ARG A 109 27.35 -58.99 -26.78
N ILE A 110 28.12 -58.44 -25.84
CA ILE A 110 29.15 -57.45 -26.14
C ILE A 110 30.29 -58.08 -26.97
N ALA A 111 30.69 -59.32 -26.64
CA ALA A 111 31.73 -60.05 -27.37
C ALA A 111 31.30 -60.43 -28.81
N LYS A 112 30.01 -60.70 -29.04
CA LYS A 112 29.43 -60.93 -30.38
C LYS A 112 29.12 -59.65 -31.17
N GLY A 113 29.33 -58.47 -30.59
CA GLY A 113 29.19 -57.18 -31.30
C GLY A 113 27.76 -56.68 -31.49
N ASP A 114 26.75 -57.38 -30.96
CA ASP A 114 25.34 -57.01 -31.13
C ASP A 114 24.90 -56.06 -30.00
N ARG A 115 25.29 -54.79 -30.13
CA ARG A 115 24.89 -53.73 -29.20
C ARG A 115 23.51 -53.23 -29.63
N GLY A 116 22.46 -53.85 -29.11
CA GLY A 116 21.09 -53.32 -29.25
C GLY A 116 20.98 -51.84 -28.82
N SER A 117 19.85 -51.21 -29.16
CA SER A 117 19.57 -49.79 -28.88
C SER A 117 19.84 -49.39 -27.43
N LEU A 118 20.28 -48.13 -27.23
CA LEU A 118 20.58 -47.54 -25.92
C LEU A 118 19.49 -47.83 -24.88
N ILE A 119 18.22 -47.85 -25.30
CA ILE A 119 17.06 -48.10 -24.42
C ILE A 119 17.09 -49.50 -23.79
N ASN A 120 17.54 -50.52 -24.53
CA ASN A 120 17.64 -51.89 -24.02
C ASN A 120 18.81 -52.08 -23.05
N ARG A 121 19.82 -51.18 -23.09
CA ARG A 121 20.96 -51.18 -22.15
C ARG A 121 20.63 -50.54 -20.81
N PHE A 122 19.67 -49.62 -20.79
CA PHE A 122 19.24 -48.93 -19.57
C PHE A 122 17.97 -49.52 -18.95
N SER A 123 17.32 -50.47 -19.62
CA SER A 123 16.07 -51.07 -19.14
C SER A 123 16.20 -51.80 -17.79
N ASP A 124 17.39 -52.26 -17.42
CA ASP A 124 17.67 -52.89 -16.11
C ASP A 124 18.02 -51.89 -14.99
N ARG A 125 18.29 -50.62 -15.32
CA ARG A 125 18.68 -49.59 -14.34
C ARG A 125 17.54 -48.68 -13.93
N PHE A 126 16.53 -48.55 -14.77
CA PHE A 126 15.26 -47.96 -14.40
C PHE A 126 14.36 -49.13 -14.04
N GLY A 127 13.73 -49.07 -12.87
CA GLY A 127 12.80 -50.10 -12.40
C GLY A 127 11.69 -50.40 -13.41
N THR A 128 10.78 -51.30 -13.01
CA THR A 128 9.69 -51.83 -13.84
C THR A 128 9.03 -50.74 -14.71
N GLU A 129 8.46 -51.11 -15.86
CA GLU A 129 7.80 -50.17 -16.80
C GLU A 129 6.86 -49.15 -16.13
N LEU A 130 6.26 -49.52 -15.00
CA LEU A 130 5.50 -48.67 -14.10
C LEU A 130 6.26 -47.44 -13.56
N ASP A 131 7.54 -47.59 -13.18
CA ASP A 131 8.37 -46.50 -12.66
C ASP A 131 8.68 -45.47 -13.75
N ARG A 132 8.79 -45.91 -15.01
CA ARG A 132 8.96 -45.02 -16.17
C ARG A 132 7.70 -44.18 -16.38
N GLU A 133 6.53 -44.79 -16.30
CA GLU A 133 5.24 -44.11 -16.39
C GLU A 133 5.05 -43.12 -15.21
N ILE A 134 5.43 -43.52 -13.98
CA ILE A 134 5.36 -42.65 -12.80
C ILE A 134 6.27 -41.43 -12.94
N ILE A 135 7.48 -41.55 -13.48
CA ILE A 135 8.39 -40.41 -13.69
C ILE A 135 7.81 -39.44 -14.72
N VAL A 136 7.27 -39.94 -15.83
CA VAL A 136 6.61 -39.09 -16.84
C VAL A 136 5.40 -38.39 -16.24
N MET A 137 4.53 -39.11 -15.54
CA MET A 137 3.36 -38.56 -14.87
C MET A 137 3.74 -37.52 -13.80
N ARG A 138 4.76 -37.77 -12.98
CA ARG A 138 5.25 -36.79 -11.99
C ARG A 138 5.83 -35.54 -12.65
N LYS A 139 6.51 -35.69 -13.78
CA LYS A 139 7.05 -34.56 -14.56
C LYS A 139 5.92 -33.73 -15.19
N GLU A 140 4.90 -34.38 -15.73
CA GLU A 140 3.70 -33.72 -16.25
C GLU A 140 2.93 -32.99 -15.15
N GLN A 141 2.75 -33.61 -13.99
CA GLN A 141 2.13 -32.97 -12.82
C GLN A 141 2.92 -31.73 -12.35
N GLN A 142 4.26 -31.80 -12.33
CA GLN A 142 5.09 -30.63 -12.01
C GLN A 142 5.00 -29.53 -13.06
N GLN A 143 4.83 -29.87 -14.35
CA GLN A 143 4.61 -28.89 -15.41
C GLN A 143 3.27 -28.17 -15.19
N VAL A 144 2.20 -28.94 -14.93
CA VAL A 144 0.86 -28.39 -14.65
C VAL A 144 0.87 -27.47 -13.42
N VAL A 145 1.55 -27.84 -12.33
CA VAL A 145 1.66 -26.98 -11.13
C VAL A 145 2.44 -25.70 -11.42
N ARG A 146 3.47 -25.75 -12.28
CA ARG A 146 4.20 -24.55 -12.72
C ARG A 146 3.36 -23.64 -13.60
N ASP A 147 2.54 -24.21 -14.47
CA ASP A 147 1.67 -23.47 -15.38
C ASP A 147 0.46 -22.85 -14.64
N ILE A 148 0.11 -23.38 -13.45
CA ILE A 148 -0.91 -22.83 -12.54
C ILE A 148 -0.32 -21.80 -11.55
N ALA A 149 0.99 -21.55 -11.60
CA ALA A 149 1.59 -20.53 -10.73
C ALA A 149 0.86 -19.19 -10.94
N PRO A 150 0.32 -18.56 -9.88
CA PRO A 150 -0.46 -17.34 -10.01
C PRO A 150 0.42 -16.25 -10.61
N VAL A 151 0.05 -15.76 -11.79
CA VAL A 151 0.71 -14.63 -12.43
C VAL A 151 0.34 -13.39 -11.64
N VAL A 152 1.33 -12.77 -11.00
CA VAL A 152 1.16 -11.47 -10.35
C VAL A 152 1.32 -10.41 -11.43
N GLU A 153 0.19 -9.91 -11.93
CA GLU A 153 0.17 -8.70 -12.76
C GLU A 153 0.17 -7.48 -11.85
N LEU A 154 1.02 -6.50 -12.15
CA LEU A 154 0.99 -5.21 -11.46
C LEU A 154 -0.30 -4.50 -11.87
N ILE A 155 -1.21 -4.32 -10.91
CA ILE A 155 -2.52 -3.67 -11.12
C ILE A 155 -2.33 -2.17 -11.42
N GLU A 156 -1.31 -1.54 -10.83
CA GLU A 156 -0.89 -0.16 -11.11
C GLU A 156 0.56 0.02 -10.66
N LYS A 157 1.34 0.81 -11.40
CA LYS A 157 2.59 1.35 -10.84
C LYS A 157 2.19 2.28 -9.69
N PRO A 158 2.93 2.32 -8.56
CA PRO A 158 2.77 3.42 -7.62
C PRO A 158 2.88 4.71 -8.45
N LYS A 159 1.89 5.60 -8.37
CA LYS A 159 2.00 6.92 -8.97
C LYS A 159 3.30 7.51 -8.43
N ASP A 160 4.17 8.02 -9.29
CA ASP A 160 5.26 8.87 -8.84
C ASP A 160 4.57 10.10 -8.24
N THR A 161 4.37 10.07 -6.92
CA THR A 161 3.50 10.99 -6.15
C THR A 161 4.13 12.34 -5.89
N ASP A 162 5.35 12.54 -6.38
CA ASP A 162 6.19 13.65 -5.94
C ASP A 162 5.91 14.92 -6.76
N HIS A 163 5.23 14.78 -7.90
CA HIS A 163 4.83 15.87 -8.79
C HIS A 163 3.33 15.79 -9.05
N LEU A 164 2.59 16.85 -8.70
CA LEU A 164 1.15 16.96 -8.96
C LEU A 164 0.91 17.88 -10.15
N THR A 165 0.16 17.41 -11.14
CA THR A 165 -0.40 18.33 -12.15
C THR A 165 -1.49 19.21 -11.53
N LEU A 166 -1.83 20.34 -12.14
CA LEU A 166 -2.88 21.24 -11.64
C LEU A 166 -4.21 20.51 -11.35
N ASP A 167 -4.66 19.66 -12.27
CA ASP A 167 -5.90 18.88 -12.11
C ASP A 167 -5.81 17.91 -10.92
N GLU A 168 -4.67 17.26 -10.73
CA GLU A 168 -4.44 16.35 -9.62
C GLU A 168 -4.31 17.10 -8.29
N PHE A 169 -3.70 18.28 -8.31
CA PHE A 169 -3.58 19.17 -7.16
C PHE A 169 -4.96 19.64 -6.69
N ILE A 170 -5.79 20.18 -7.59
CA ILE A 170 -7.16 20.62 -7.25
C ILE A 170 -7.97 19.45 -6.69
N HIS A 171 -7.90 18.28 -7.31
CA HIS A 171 -8.59 17.10 -6.80
C HIS A 171 -8.06 16.66 -5.43
N SER A 172 -6.76 16.78 -5.18
CA SER A 172 -6.15 16.48 -3.89
C SER A 172 -6.57 17.46 -2.79
N MET A 173 -6.75 18.74 -3.09
CA MET A 173 -7.20 19.75 -2.13
C MET A 173 -8.67 19.59 -1.72
N ASP A 174 -9.47 18.84 -2.48
CA ASP A 174 -10.84 18.43 -2.09
C ASP A 174 -10.83 17.17 -1.19
N GLU A 175 -9.73 16.41 -1.18
CA GLU A 175 -9.61 15.19 -0.38
C GLU A 175 -9.25 15.52 1.07
N PRO A 176 -10.12 15.22 2.06
CA PRO A 176 -9.90 15.60 3.45
C PRO A 176 -8.63 14.97 4.05
N ALA A 177 -8.27 13.77 3.60
CA ALA A 177 -7.06 13.07 4.04
C ALA A 177 -5.77 13.73 3.52
N PHE A 178 -5.83 14.46 2.42
CA PHE A 178 -4.71 15.24 1.92
C PHE A 178 -4.57 16.55 2.70
N ILE A 179 -5.69 17.26 2.92
CA ILE A 179 -5.72 18.49 3.72
C ILE A 179 -5.18 18.25 5.14
N GLU A 180 -5.57 17.15 5.79
CA GLU A 180 -5.08 16.79 7.13
C GLU A 180 -3.55 16.62 7.15
N LYS A 181 -2.98 15.93 6.14
CA LYS A 181 -1.52 15.75 6.03
C LYS A 181 -0.80 17.07 5.78
N VAL A 182 -1.35 17.91 4.91
CA VAL A 182 -0.81 19.24 4.63
C VAL A 182 -0.84 20.10 5.89
N SER A 183 -1.96 20.10 6.62
CA SER A 183 -2.12 20.80 7.90
C SER A 183 -1.06 20.33 8.90
N ASP A 184 -0.85 19.01 9.05
CA ASP A 184 0.16 18.46 9.95
C ASP A 184 1.59 18.85 9.57
N ALA A 185 1.89 18.92 8.26
CA ALA A 185 3.22 19.25 7.77
C ALA A 185 3.53 20.75 7.81
N THR A 186 2.53 21.60 7.54
CA THR A 186 2.70 23.05 7.37
C THR A 186 2.28 23.85 8.61
N GLY A 187 1.51 23.23 9.52
CA GLY A 187 0.91 23.90 10.67
C GLY A 187 -0.22 24.88 10.32
N ILE A 188 -0.75 24.80 9.10
CA ILE A 188 -1.89 25.60 8.64
C ILE A 188 -3.18 24.90 9.06
N SER A 189 -4.19 25.67 9.46
CA SER A 189 -5.48 25.10 9.84
C SER A 189 -6.20 24.48 8.64
N ILE A 190 -6.90 23.37 8.89
CA ILE A 190 -7.76 22.73 7.88
C ILE A 190 -8.79 23.71 7.32
N GLU A 191 -9.33 24.61 8.15
CA GLU A 191 -10.31 25.63 7.74
C GLU A 191 -9.75 26.58 6.67
N MET A 192 -8.48 27.00 6.80
CA MET A 192 -7.81 27.83 5.78
C MET A 192 -7.56 27.06 4.49
N LEU A 193 -7.14 25.80 4.59
CA LEU A 193 -6.88 24.97 3.41
C LEU A 193 -8.16 24.61 2.65
N SER A 194 -9.27 24.43 3.36
CA SER A 194 -10.59 24.18 2.78
C SER A 194 -11.30 25.46 2.30
N SER A 195 -10.82 26.65 2.63
CA SER A 195 -11.48 27.91 2.24
C SER A 195 -11.09 28.37 0.85
N PHE A 196 -9.99 27.86 0.28
CA PHE A 196 -9.53 28.24 -1.05
C PHE A 196 -10.53 27.87 -2.14
N GLU A 197 -10.83 28.83 -3.01
CA GLU A 197 -11.61 28.59 -4.22
C GLU A 197 -10.74 28.02 -5.35
N GLU A 198 -11.37 27.37 -6.35
CA GLU A 198 -10.63 26.77 -7.48
C GLU A 198 -9.79 27.81 -8.24
N GLU A 199 -10.30 29.03 -8.40
CA GLU A 199 -9.56 30.12 -9.05
C GLU A 199 -8.31 30.51 -8.25
N GLU A 200 -8.42 30.57 -6.91
CA GLU A 200 -7.29 30.87 -6.03
C GLU A 200 -6.26 29.74 -6.01
N LEU A 201 -6.69 28.48 -6.09
CA LEU A 201 -5.80 27.31 -6.20
C LEU A 201 -5.01 27.33 -7.51
N VAL A 202 -5.60 27.81 -8.60
CA VAL A 202 -4.92 27.95 -9.90
C VAL A 202 -3.84 29.03 -9.83
N ASP A 203 -4.16 30.20 -9.27
CA ASP A 203 -3.20 31.29 -9.11
C ASP A 203 -2.08 30.90 -8.15
N PHE A 204 -2.43 30.19 -7.07
CA PHE A 204 -1.47 29.63 -6.12
C PHE A 204 -0.53 28.63 -6.79
N PHE A 205 -1.05 27.70 -7.60
CA PHE A 205 -0.23 26.72 -8.32
C PHE A 205 0.76 27.41 -9.25
N GLN A 206 0.32 28.41 -10.03
CA GLN A 206 1.21 29.16 -10.93
C GLN A 206 2.27 29.96 -10.18
N THR A 207 1.92 30.50 -9.00
CA THR A 207 2.87 31.26 -8.18
C THR A 207 3.89 30.36 -7.49
N ALA A 208 3.49 29.12 -7.18
CA ALA A 208 4.32 28.17 -6.47
C ALA A 208 5.21 27.31 -7.38
N ASP A 209 4.81 27.09 -8.65
CA ASP A 209 5.61 26.44 -9.69
C ASP A 209 6.76 27.36 -10.12
N VAL A 210 7.84 27.38 -9.32
CA VAL A 210 8.98 28.29 -9.51
C VAL A 210 9.82 27.90 -10.72
N ASP A 211 9.79 26.63 -11.10
CA ASP A 211 10.58 26.08 -12.20
C ASP A 211 9.84 26.00 -13.54
N ASP A 212 8.59 26.48 -13.59
CA ASP A 212 7.68 26.43 -14.74
C ASP A 212 7.56 25.00 -15.31
N SER A 213 7.66 23.98 -14.46
CA SER A 213 7.59 22.58 -14.88
C SER A 213 6.19 22.18 -15.32
N GLY A 214 5.16 22.94 -14.92
CA GLY A 214 3.76 22.59 -15.09
C GLY A 214 3.30 21.50 -14.11
N THR A 215 4.12 21.23 -13.09
CA THR A 215 3.86 20.29 -12.00
C THR A 215 4.30 20.93 -10.69
N MET A 216 3.69 20.52 -9.58
CA MET A 216 4.00 21.06 -8.26
C MET A 216 4.56 19.98 -7.36
N GLU A 217 5.76 20.22 -6.82
CA GLU A 217 6.35 19.37 -5.79
C GLU A 217 5.81 19.70 -4.39
N PHE A 218 5.84 18.72 -3.48
CA PHE A 218 5.40 18.94 -2.09
C PHE A 218 6.21 20.04 -1.37
N GLU A 219 7.51 20.13 -1.64
CA GLU A 219 8.37 21.16 -1.02
C GLU A 219 8.00 22.56 -1.53
N GLU A 220 7.71 22.69 -2.83
CA GLU A 220 7.25 23.95 -3.43
C GLU A 220 5.90 24.37 -2.86
N PHE A 221 4.97 23.42 -2.76
CA PHE A 221 3.68 23.62 -2.14
C PHE A 221 3.81 24.05 -0.68
N ALA A 222 4.60 23.32 0.13
CA ALA A 222 4.81 23.62 1.53
C ALA A 222 5.46 25.00 1.74
N ALA A 223 6.44 25.36 0.90
CA ALA A 223 7.07 26.67 0.94
C ALA A 223 6.10 27.79 0.53
N ALA A 224 5.32 27.59 -0.52
CA ALA A 224 4.36 28.58 -1.02
C ALA A 224 3.23 28.83 -0.02
N ILE A 225 2.65 27.77 0.54
CA ILE A 225 1.55 27.88 1.50
C ILE A 225 2.03 28.51 2.82
N THR A 226 3.26 28.22 3.24
CA THR A 226 3.86 28.84 4.44
C THR A 226 4.07 30.35 4.22
N ARG A 227 4.59 30.75 3.05
CA ARG A 227 4.74 32.18 2.69
C ARG A 227 3.38 32.89 2.65
N LEU A 228 2.37 32.24 2.07
CA LEU A 228 1.02 32.79 2.00
C LEU A 228 0.46 32.99 3.42
N LYS A 229 0.62 31.99 4.30
CA LYS A 229 0.23 32.10 5.72
C LYS A 229 0.92 33.27 6.42
N GLU A 230 2.24 33.40 6.25
CA GLU A 230 3.01 34.51 6.82
C GLU A 230 2.48 35.86 6.34
N ALA A 231 2.25 36.02 5.04
CA ALA A 231 1.67 37.23 4.46
C ALA A 231 0.27 37.55 5.00
N ASN A 232 -0.56 36.52 5.22
CA ASN A 232 -1.90 36.66 5.80
C ASN A 232 -1.84 37.07 7.28
N ASP A 233 -0.98 36.45 8.06
CA ASP A 233 -0.77 36.77 9.48
C ASP A 233 -0.20 38.19 9.65
N ASP A 234 0.74 38.59 8.79
CA ASP A 234 1.32 39.93 8.78
C ASP A 234 0.27 41.00 8.44
N PHE A 235 -0.64 40.72 7.49
CA PHE A 235 -1.75 41.61 7.18
C PHE A 235 -2.78 41.67 8.32
N ALA A 236 -3.11 40.55 8.96
CA ALA A 236 -4.00 40.54 10.12
C ALA A 236 -3.42 41.35 11.30
N ARG A 237 -2.09 41.31 11.48
CA ARG A 237 -1.38 42.16 12.43
C ARG A 237 -1.48 43.63 12.05
N LEU A 238 -1.28 43.98 10.78
CA LEU A 238 -1.47 45.35 10.28
C LEU A 238 -2.89 45.85 10.56
N PHE A 239 -3.90 45.04 10.28
CA PHE A 239 -5.29 45.38 10.56
C PHE A 239 -5.50 45.68 12.05
N SER A 240 -4.94 44.87 12.94
CA SER A 240 -5.03 45.07 14.40
C SER A 240 -4.34 46.35 14.88
N ILE A 241 -3.19 46.69 14.28
CA ILE A 241 -2.47 47.95 14.55
C ILE A 241 -3.34 49.14 14.15
N VAL A 242 -3.92 49.08 12.94
CA VAL A 242 -4.79 50.14 12.41
C VAL A 242 -6.07 50.26 13.22
N ASP A 243 -6.72 49.15 13.59
CA ASP A 243 -7.93 49.13 14.43
C ASP A 243 -7.67 49.80 15.78
N THR A 244 -6.53 49.49 16.40
CA THR A 244 -6.13 50.14 17.66
C THR A 244 -5.90 51.64 17.47
N LEU A 245 -5.24 52.03 16.37
CA LEU A 245 -4.93 53.43 16.07
C LEU A 245 -6.19 54.25 15.76
N LEU A 246 -7.13 53.70 14.98
CA LEU A 246 -8.42 54.30 14.68
C LEU A 246 -9.33 54.33 15.90
N GLY A 247 -9.29 53.29 16.74
CA GLY A 247 -10.06 53.19 17.98
C GLY A 247 -9.64 54.19 19.06
N ASN A 248 -8.37 54.59 19.08
CA ASN A 248 -7.85 55.62 19.97
C ASN A 248 -8.16 57.06 19.50
N GLN A 249 -8.80 57.23 18.33
CA GLN A 249 -9.14 58.54 17.81
C GLN A 249 -10.29 59.21 18.57
N ASN A 250 -10.41 60.52 18.40
CA ASN A 250 -11.50 61.28 18.98
C ASN A 250 -12.86 60.92 18.33
N SER A 251 -13.95 61.12 19.08
CA SER A 251 -15.29 60.75 18.62
C SER A 251 -15.75 61.46 17.35
N LYS A 252 -15.26 62.68 17.08
CA LYS A 252 -15.62 63.42 15.86
C LYS A 252 -15.00 62.79 14.62
N PHE A 253 -13.75 62.33 14.74
CA PHE A 253 -13.06 61.61 13.67
C PHE A 253 -13.75 60.28 13.36
N ILE A 254 -14.10 59.51 14.40
CA ILE A 254 -14.81 58.23 14.23
C ILE A 254 -16.17 58.46 13.55
N GLU A 255 -16.89 59.52 13.89
CA GLU A 255 -18.15 59.88 13.23
C GLU A 255 -17.96 60.27 11.76
N SER A 256 -16.89 60.99 11.41
CA SER A 256 -16.58 61.27 9.99
C SER A 256 -16.12 60.04 9.22
N PHE A 257 -15.35 59.15 9.86
CA PHE A 257 -14.85 57.92 9.24
C PHE A 257 -15.98 56.92 8.99
N THR A 258 -16.88 56.72 9.96
CA THR A 258 -18.03 55.81 9.81
C THR A 258 -19.03 56.25 8.74
N GLN A 259 -19.00 57.51 8.30
CA GLN A 259 -19.81 58.04 7.21
C GLN A 259 -19.10 58.02 5.86
N SER A 260 -17.79 57.73 5.82
CA SER A 260 -17.04 57.68 4.58
C SER A 260 -17.10 56.29 3.95
N ASP A 261 -16.88 56.25 2.64
CA ASP A 261 -16.80 55.00 1.85
C ASP A 261 -15.64 54.09 2.36
N ALA A 262 -14.66 54.68 3.06
CA ALA A 262 -13.56 53.99 3.71
C ALA A 262 -14.03 52.94 4.73
N TYR A 263 -15.12 53.24 5.44
CA TYR A 263 -15.64 52.37 6.47
C TYR A 263 -16.26 51.08 5.92
N GLU A 264 -16.77 51.11 4.68
CA GLU A 264 -17.32 49.90 4.05
C GLU A 264 -16.22 48.88 3.77
N LEU A 265 -15.10 49.32 3.19
CA LEU A 265 -13.93 48.48 2.96
C LEU A 265 -13.33 48.01 4.29
N TYR A 266 -13.20 48.91 5.27
CA TYR A 266 -12.74 48.57 6.61
C TYR A 266 -13.57 47.46 7.25
N LYS A 267 -14.90 47.55 7.15
CA LYS A 267 -15.81 46.54 7.67
C LYS A 267 -15.69 45.21 6.93
N LYS A 268 -15.54 45.26 5.60
CA LYS A 268 -15.37 44.07 4.76
C LYS A 268 -14.07 43.33 5.10
N VAL A 269 -12.94 44.02 5.12
CA VAL A 269 -11.66 43.44 5.50
C VAL A 269 -11.66 43.01 6.97
N GLY A 270 -12.33 43.76 7.84
CA GLY A 270 -12.45 43.45 9.25
C GLY A 270 -13.30 42.22 9.60
N THR A 271 -14.10 41.68 8.66
CA THR A 271 -14.80 40.40 8.93
C THR A 271 -13.84 39.22 8.96
N ASP A 272 -12.81 39.24 8.10
CA ASP A 272 -11.79 38.20 8.07
C ASP A 272 -10.47 38.76 7.53
N PRO A 273 -9.62 39.32 8.41
CA PRO A 273 -8.32 39.85 8.00
C PRO A 273 -7.35 38.77 7.48
N HIS A 274 -7.53 37.50 7.84
CA HIS A 274 -6.61 36.44 7.44
C HIS A 274 -6.85 35.96 6.01
N HIS A 275 -8.03 36.18 5.44
CA HIS A 275 -8.41 35.72 4.11
C HIS A 275 -8.76 36.86 3.14
N ALA A 276 -8.42 38.11 3.47
CA ALA A 276 -8.63 39.22 2.54
C ALA A 276 -7.83 39.00 1.24
N PRO A 277 -8.41 39.12 0.05
CA PRO A 277 -7.67 38.97 -1.21
C PRO A 277 -6.66 40.10 -1.39
N GLU A 278 -5.59 39.87 -2.15
CA GLU A 278 -4.47 40.81 -2.29
C GLU A 278 -4.91 42.19 -2.78
N ASP A 279 -5.80 42.25 -3.76
CA ASP A 279 -6.36 43.51 -4.27
C ASP A 279 -7.04 44.33 -3.17
N GLU A 280 -7.83 43.68 -2.30
CA GLU A 280 -8.48 44.35 -1.17
C GLU A 280 -7.49 44.79 -0.11
N ARG A 281 -6.39 44.04 0.11
CA ARG A 281 -5.31 44.45 1.02
C ARG A 281 -4.63 45.72 0.55
N ARG A 282 -4.38 45.83 -0.76
CA ARG A 282 -3.76 47.01 -1.38
C ARG A 282 -4.68 48.23 -1.30
N ASP A 283 -5.95 48.07 -1.66
CA ASP A 283 -6.96 49.13 -1.54
C ASP A 283 -7.11 49.58 -0.09
N PHE A 284 -7.13 48.63 0.85
CA PHE A 284 -7.20 48.92 2.29
C PHE A 284 -5.97 49.70 2.76
N PHE A 285 -4.76 49.30 2.36
CA PHE A 285 -3.54 50.02 2.73
C PHE A 285 -3.51 51.45 2.17
N ALA A 286 -3.90 51.65 0.91
CA ALA A 286 -3.98 52.97 0.30
C ALA A 286 -4.97 53.88 1.03
N LEU A 287 -6.13 53.32 1.39
CA LEU A 287 -7.16 54.00 2.15
C LEU A 287 -6.69 54.38 3.55
N ILE A 288 -6.03 53.46 4.26
CA ILE A 288 -5.44 53.76 5.58
C ILE A 288 -4.42 54.87 5.44
N ASN A 289 -3.56 54.84 4.43
CA ASN A 289 -2.52 55.85 4.26
C ASN A 289 -3.12 57.26 4.06
N GLU A 290 -4.26 57.37 3.37
CA GLU A 290 -5.04 58.62 3.29
C GLU A 290 -5.57 59.04 4.66
N VAL A 291 -6.23 58.11 5.36
CA VAL A 291 -6.85 58.34 6.67
C VAL A 291 -5.80 58.69 7.75
N LEU A 292 -4.63 58.06 7.71
CA LEU A 292 -3.49 58.36 8.58
C LEU A 292 -2.85 59.71 8.26
N GLY A 293 -2.91 60.14 6.99
CA GLY A 293 -2.47 61.47 6.58
C GLY A 293 -3.31 62.60 7.19
N ASP A 294 -4.58 62.33 7.49
CA ASP A 294 -5.51 63.27 8.12
C ASP A 294 -5.40 63.31 9.65
N LEU A 295 -4.57 62.46 10.25
CA LEU A 295 -4.37 62.43 11.70
C LEU A 295 -3.60 63.67 12.20
N PRO A 296 -3.86 64.11 13.45
CA PRO A 296 -3.10 65.18 14.05
C PRO A 296 -1.61 64.79 14.21
N PRO A 297 -0.68 65.74 14.04
CA PRO A 297 0.76 65.45 13.99
C PRO A 297 1.31 64.82 15.27
N SER A 298 0.68 65.06 16.42
CA SER A 298 1.07 64.43 17.69
C SER A 298 0.82 62.92 17.72
N GLU A 299 -0.24 62.44 17.07
CA GLU A 299 -0.56 61.01 17.00
C GLU A 299 0.32 60.31 15.96
N ILE A 300 0.60 60.98 14.84
CA ILE A 300 1.57 60.50 13.85
C ILE A 300 2.95 60.37 14.49
N GLU A 301 3.39 61.35 15.27
CA GLU A 301 4.69 61.29 15.96
C GLU A 301 4.73 60.13 16.96
N SER A 302 3.67 59.93 17.75
CA SER A 302 3.54 58.80 18.67
C SER A 302 3.59 57.45 17.95
N PHE A 303 2.87 57.33 16.82
CA PHE A 303 2.86 56.12 16.01
C PHE A 303 4.22 55.84 15.36
N THR A 304 4.87 56.84 14.76
CA THR A 304 6.19 56.66 14.13
C THR A 304 7.31 56.29 15.11
N GLN A 305 7.11 56.53 16.41
CA GLN A 305 8.03 56.11 17.47
C GLN A 305 7.72 54.72 18.04
N SER A 306 6.58 54.12 17.67
CA SER A 306 6.20 52.79 18.15
C SER A 306 6.84 51.68 17.30
N GLU A 307 6.94 50.48 17.87
CA GLU A 307 7.39 49.29 17.15
C GLU A 307 6.42 48.87 16.02
N ASP A 308 5.17 49.31 16.10
CA ASP A 308 4.12 48.99 15.12
C ASP A 308 4.34 49.71 13.79
N PHE A 309 5.05 50.84 13.79
CA PHE A 309 5.37 51.58 12.57
C PHE A 309 6.34 50.82 11.65
N GLU A 310 7.28 50.05 12.21
CA GLU A 310 8.18 49.20 11.40
C GLU A 310 7.38 48.10 10.67
N HIS A 311 6.38 47.51 11.33
CA HIS A 311 5.49 46.54 10.69
C HIS A 311 4.64 47.19 9.60
N TYR A 312 4.08 48.38 9.89
CA TYR A 312 3.33 49.17 8.90
C TYR A 312 4.18 49.49 7.66
N LYS A 313 5.44 49.88 7.84
CA LYS A 313 6.37 50.16 6.75
C LYS A 313 6.69 48.91 5.93
N THR A 314 6.98 47.80 6.59
CA THR A 314 7.26 46.51 5.93
C THR A 314 6.07 46.09 5.06
N MET A 315 4.85 46.20 5.58
CA MET A 315 3.63 45.93 4.81
C MET A 315 3.43 46.92 3.66
N GLY A 316 3.75 48.20 3.87
CA GLY A 316 3.68 49.21 2.82
C GLY A 316 4.63 48.96 1.66
N GLU A 317 5.80 48.38 1.91
CA GLU A 317 6.73 47.95 0.85
C GLU A 317 6.24 46.69 0.13
N ALA A 318 5.56 45.77 0.84
CA ALA A 318 5.03 44.53 0.27
C ALA A 318 3.76 44.74 -0.59
N LEU A 319 2.94 45.75 -0.24
CA LEU A 319 1.64 46.01 -0.89
C LEU A 319 1.69 47.11 -1.97
N GLN A 320 2.88 47.62 -2.30
CA GLN A 320 3.08 48.71 -3.26
C GLN A 320 3.10 48.22 -4.71
#